data_AF-A0A645EA09-F1
#
_entry.id   AF-A0A645EA09-F1
#
_cell.length_a   1.000
_cell.length_b   1.000
_cell.length_c   1.000
_cell.angle_alpha   90.00
_cell.angle_beta   90.00
_cell.angle_gamma   90.00
#
_symmetry.space_group_name_H-M   'P 1'
#
loop_
_entity.id
_entity.type
_entity.pdbx_description
1 polymer ?
#
loop_
_entity_poly.entity_id
_entity_poly.type
_entity_poly.pdbx_seq_one_letter_code
_entity_poly.pdbx_strand_id
1 'polypeptide(L)' 'MSTQQNCTLIRNQLRKVQRLISQKKISEAWNAMLESEKMCEAGCDEQTKTQISEARQVLLGIIINELKEQK' A
#
# COMPACT_ATOMS: atom_id res chain seq x y z
N MET A 1 4.36 4.06 20.44
CA MET A 1 5.26 3.34 19.53
C MET A 1 6.35 4.28 19.08
N SER A 2 7.57 3.79 18.87
CA SER A 2 8.61 4.61 18.21
C SER A 2 8.34 4.72 16.71
N THR A 3 8.76 5.82 16.08
CA THR A 3 8.67 6.03 14.62
C THR A 3 9.26 4.85 13.84
N GLN A 4 10.40 4.31 14.31
CA GLN A 4 11.07 3.16 13.68
C GLN A 4 10.22 1.87 13.69
N GLN A 5 9.52 1.61 14.79
CA GLN A 5 8.59 0.47 14.88
C GLN A 5 7.43 0.65 13.90
N ASN A 6 6.89 1.86 13.80
CA ASN A 6 5.78 2.15 12.90
C ASN A 6 6.18 1.99 11.42
N CYS A 7 7.35 2.53 11.02
CA CYS A 7 7.89 2.34 9.67
C CYS A 7 8.13 0.86 9.33
N THR A 8 8.47 0.02 10.32
CA THR A 8 8.65 -1.43 10.11
C THR A 8 7.31 -2.13 9.88
N LEU A 9 6.27 -1.77 10.63
CA LEU A 9 4.93 -2.29 10.42
C LEU A 9 4.37 -1.89 9.05
N ILE A 10 4.54 -0.63 8.66
CA ILE A 10 4.13 -0.13 7.34
C ILE A 10 4.82 -0.92 6.22
N ARG A 11 6.14 -1.13 6.30
CA ARG A 11 6.87 -1.93 5.30
C ARG A 11 6.35 -3.36 5.20
N ASN A 12 6.00 -3.99 6.32
CA ASN A 12 5.39 -5.32 6.31
C ASN A 12 3.98 -5.30 5.68
N GLN A 13 3.22 -4.24 5.90
CA GLN A 13 1.92 -4.03 5.28
C GLN A 13 2.05 -3.80 3.76
N LEU A 14 3.03 -3.03 3.29
CA LEU A 14 3.30 -2.87 1.85
C LEU A 14 3.68 -4.22 1.18
N ARG A 15 4.43 -5.09 1.87
CA ARG A 15 4.67 -6.47 1.40
C ARG A 15 3.39 -7.30 1.35
N LYS A 16 2.42 -7.06 2.23
CA LYS A 16 1.09 -7.69 2.17
C LYS A 16 0.33 -7.19 0.94
N VAL A 17 0.35 -5.88 0.66
CA VAL A 17 -0.24 -5.29 -0.57
C VAL A 17 0.33 -5.98 -1.81
N GLN A 18 1.66 -6.08 -1.93
CA GLN A 18 2.31 -6.78 -3.05
C GLN A 18 1.83 -8.24 -3.21
N ARG A 19 1.72 -8.99 -2.10
CA ARG A 19 1.21 -10.36 -2.13
C ARG A 19 -0.25 -10.43 -2.60
N LEU A 20 -1.11 -9.54 -2.12
CA LEU A 20 -2.52 -9.50 -2.53
C LEU A 20 -2.66 -9.16 -4.03
N ILE A 21 -1.84 -8.23 -4.54
CA ILE A 21 -1.75 -7.93 -5.97
C ILE A 21 -1.38 -9.19 -6.76
N SER A 22 -0.35 -9.93 -6.33
CA SER A 22 0.09 -11.16 -7.04
C SER A 22 -0.99 -12.25 -7.06
N GLN A 23 -1.92 -12.22 -6.10
CA GLN A 23 -3.07 -13.13 -6.00
C GLN A 23 -4.31 -12.59 -6.71
N LYS A 24 -4.21 -11.47 -7.46
CA LYS A 24 -5.35 -10.76 -8.08
C LYS A 24 -6.44 -10.33 -7.10
N LYS A 25 -6.10 -10.18 -5.82
CA LYS A 25 -7.01 -9.70 -4.77
C LYS A 25 -6.93 -8.18 -4.65
N ILE A 26 -7.29 -7.47 -5.71
CA ILE A 26 -7.02 -6.03 -5.82
C ILE A 26 -7.82 -5.20 -4.79
N SER A 27 -9.07 -5.56 -4.51
CA SER A 27 -9.86 -4.90 -3.47
C SER A 27 -9.23 -5.06 -2.07
N GLU A 28 -8.76 -6.26 -1.73
CA GLU A 28 -8.04 -6.50 -0.47
C GLU A 28 -6.72 -5.73 -0.43
N ALA A 29 -5.99 -5.67 -1.55
CA ALA A 29 -4.75 -4.91 -1.67
C ALA A 29 -4.99 -3.42 -1.44
N TRP A 30 -6.08 -2.87 -1.97
CA TRP A 30 -6.48 -1.47 -1.76
C TRP A 30 -6.79 -1.19 -0.30
N ASN A 31 -7.55 -2.05 0.37
CA ASN A 31 -7.84 -1.90 1.79
C ASN A 31 -6.56 -1.96 2.65
N ALA A 32 -5.66 -2.90 2.35
CA ALA A 32 -4.36 -2.99 3.04
C ALA A 32 -3.46 -1.76 2.78
N MET A 33 -3.59 -1.13 1.62
CA MET A 33 -2.91 0.12 1.28
C MET A 33 -3.45 1.30 2.11
N LEU A 34 -4.77 1.45 2.23
CA LEU A 34 -5.42 2.47 3.07
C LEU A 34 -5.03 2.32 4.55
N GLU A 35 -4.90 1.08 5.05
CA GLU A 35 -4.37 0.83 6.40
C GLU A 35 -2.94 1.37 6.54
N SER A 36 -2.09 1.17 5.53
CA SER A 36 -0.70 1.66 5.53
C SER A 36 -0.64 3.19 5.58
N GLU A 37 -1.51 3.88 4.84
CA GLU A 37 -1.62 5.35 4.85
C GLU A 37 -2.00 5.88 6.23
N LYS A 38 -3.04 5.31 6.84
CA LYS A 38 -3.48 5.67 8.21
C LYS A 38 -2.37 5.45 9.25
N MET A 39 -1.61 4.36 9.11
CA MET A 39 -0.45 4.11 9.98
C MET A 39 0.62 5.18 9.80
N CYS A 40 0.87 5.65 8.58
CA CYS A 40 1.83 6.72 8.32
C CYS A 40 1.36 8.06 8.86
N GLU A 41 0.06 8.37 8.77
CA GLU A 41 -0.54 9.57 9.38
C GLU A 41 -0.33 9.59 10.91
N ALA A 42 -0.35 8.42 11.56
CA ALA A 42 -0.04 8.29 12.98
C ALA A 42 1.46 8.46 13.32
N GLY A 43 2.34 8.61 12.31
CA GLY A 43 3.73 9.01 12.46
C GLY A 43 4.72 8.06 11.78
N CYS A 44 5.31 8.49 10.67
CA CYS A 44 6.33 7.76 9.91
C CYS A 44 7.43 8.71 9.41
N ASP A 45 8.58 8.16 9.02
CA ASP A 45 9.63 8.93 8.37
C ASP A 45 9.29 9.25 6.91
N GLU A 46 10.03 10.20 6.33
CA GLU A 46 9.79 10.67 4.97
C GLU A 46 10.01 9.58 3.92
N GLN A 47 11.00 8.71 4.13
CA GLN A 47 11.26 7.58 3.24
C GLN A 47 10.05 6.64 3.17
N THR A 48 9.42 6.37 4.30
CA THR A 48 8.23 5.52 4.40
C THR A 48 7.03 6.18 3.70
N LYS A 49 6.86 7.50 3.82
CA LYS A 49 5.83 8.23 3.06
C LYS A 49 6.04 8.11 1.55
N THR A 50 7.28 8.26 1.08
CA THR A 50 7.60 8.08 -0.35
C THR A 50 7.23 6.68 -0.83
N GLN A 51 7.61 5.64 -0.06
CA GLN A 51 7.28 4.25 -0.41
C GLN A 51 5.78 3.99 -0.47
N ILE A 52 5.00 4.56 0.45
CA ILE A 52 3.54 4.48 0.41
C ILE A 52 2.99 5.14 -0.85
N SER A 53 3.45 6.36 -1.15
CA SER A 53 3.00 7.11 -2.32
C SER A 53 3.26 6.35 -3.63
N GLU A 54 4.46 5.80 -3.78
CA GLU A 54 4.83 4.97 -4.93
C GLU A 54 3.96 3.71 -5.02
N ALA A 55 3.79 2.98 -3.92
CA ALA A 55 2.95 1.79 -3.87
C ALA A 55 1.49 2.09 -4.25
N ARG A 56 0.95 3.24 -3.80
CA ARG A 56 -0.39 3.71 -4.17
C ARG A 56 -0.51 3.96 -5.67
N GLN A 57 0.46 4.65 -6.27
CA GLN A 57 0.45 4.93 -7.71
C GLN A 57 0.48 3.64 -8.54
N VAL A 58 1.32 2.67 -8.15
CA VAL A 58 1.38 1.36 -8.81
C VAL A 58 0.03 0.65 -8.71
N LEU A 59 -0.58 0.59 -7.53
CA LEU A 59 -1.86 -0.08 -7.32
C LEU A 59 -3.01 0.59 -8.10
N LEU A 60 -3.04 1.93 -8.16
CA LEU A 60 -3.99 2.67 -9.00
C LEU A 60 -3.83 2.32 -10.48
N GLY A 61 -2.58 2.22 -10.97
CA GLY A 61 -2.31 1.79 -12.34
C GLY A 61 -2.87 0.40 -12.64
N ILE A 62 -2.73 -0.54 -11.70
CA ILE A 62 -3.29 -1.89 -11.81
C ILE A 62 -4.82 -1.86 -11.85
N ILE A 63 -5.46 -1.13 -10.92
CA ILE A 63 -6.93 -0.99 -10.87
C ILE A 63 -7.48 -0.42 -12.18
N ILE A 64 -6.85 0.63 -12.71
CA ILE A 64 -7.27 1.25 -13.96
C ILE A 64 -7.16 0.27 -15.14
N ASN A 65 -6.10 -0.54 -15.19
CA ASN A 65 -5.93 -1.53 -16.24
C ASN A 65 -6.98 -2.64 -16.14
N GLU A 66 -7.26 -3.17 -14.95
CA GLU A 66 -8.33 -4.16 -14.76
C GLU A 66 -9.70 -3.63 -15.16
N LEU A 67 -10.00 -2.36 -14.84
CA LEU A 67 -11.25 -1.71 -15.25
C LEU A 67 -11.36 -1.51 -16.77
N LYS A 68 -10.23 -1.36 -17.47
CA LYS A 68 -10.21 -1.27 -18.94
C LYS A 68 -10.41 -2.64 -19.60
N GLU A 69 -9.84 -3.70 -19.05
CA GLU A 69 -9.97 -5.07 -19.57
C GLU A 69 -11.38 -5.67 -19.37
N GLN A 70 -12.18 -5.09 -18.46
CA GLN A 70 -13.58 -5.49 -18.24
C GLN A 70 -14.58 -4.83 -19.19
N LYS A 71 -14.14 -3.95 -20.10
CA LYS A 71 -14.98 -3.29 -21.12
C LYS A 71 -14.81 -3.95 -22.49
#